data_AF-H1BAF0-F1
#
_entry.id   AF-H1BAF0-F1
#
_cell.length_a   1.000
_cell.length_b   1.000
_cell.length_c   1.000
_cell.angle_alpha   90.00
_cell.angle_beta   90.00
_cell.angle_gamma   90.00
#
_symmetry.space_group_name_H-M   'P 1'
#
loop_
_entity.id
_entity.type
_entity.pdbx_description
1 polymer ?
#
loop_
_entity_poly.entity_id
_entity_poly.type
_entity_poly.pdbx_seq_one_letter_code
_entity_poly.pdbx_strand_id
1 'polypeptide(L)'
;MNFLILSPQFPATNWNFCDRLKLNGINTLGIGYEPYEELRIEVRHALQDYIQIQQYQSYDAALRAAAFFTYRYGRLNGMESFQEG
;
A
#
# COMPACT_ATOMS: atom_id res chain seq x y z
N MET A 1 -8.25 -10.28 -6.43
CA MET A 1 -7.71 -10.51 -5.06
C MET A 1 -7.16 -9.17 -4.57
N ASN A 2 -7.38 -8.79 -3.32
CA ASN A 2 -6.90 -7.50 -2.77
C ASN A 2 -5.78 -7.74 -1.77
N PHE A 3 -4.66 -7.04 -1.93
CA PHE A 3 -3.46 -7.22 -1.13
C PHE A 3 -3.01 -5.88 -0.57
N LEU A 4 -2.92 -5.79 0.76
CA LEU A 4 -2.54 -4.58 1.47
C LEU A 4 -1.02 -4.47 1.58
N ILE A 5 -0.46 -3.30 1.29
CA ILE A 5 0.96 -3.01 1.44
C ILE A 5 1.12 -1.85 2.43
N LEU A 6 1.76 -2.10 3.56
CA LEU A 6 2.15 -1.06 4.51
C LEU A 6 3.55 -0.54 4.15
N SER A 7 3.69 0.78 4.13
CA SER A 7 4.91 1.51 3.76
C SER A 7 5.46 1.12 2.37
N PRO A 8 4.67 1.25 1.29
CA PRO A 8 5.07 0.82 -0.06
C PRO A 8 6.30 1.54 -0.62
N GLN A 9 6.72 2.66 -0.02
CA GLN A 9 7.91 3.40 -0.38
C GLN A 9 9.22 2.74 0.08
N PHE A 10 9.17 1.76 0.99
CA PHE A 10 10.35 1.11 1.54
C PHE A 10 10.47 -0.38 1.21
N PRO A 11 11.73 -0.86 1.11
CA PRO A 11 12.83 -0.15 0.44
C PRO A 11 12.40 0.35 -0.94
N ALA A 12 13.15 1.30 -1.47
CA ALA A 12 12.93 1.93 -2.78
C ALA A 12 12.78 0.96 -3.97
N THR A 13 13.13 -0.32 -3.82
CA THR A 13 13.02 -1.37 -4.84
C THR A 13 11.77 -2.25 -4.70
N ASN A 14 11.00 -2.12 -3.62
CA ASN A 14 9.84 -2.98 -3.35
C ASN A 14 8.63 -2.72 -4.23
N TRP A 15 8.63 -1.64 -5.01
CA TRP A 15 7.66 -1.45 -6.08
C TRP A 15 7.63 -2.65 -7.05
N ASN A 16 8.76 -3.36 -7.24
CA ASN A 16 8.80 -4.57 -8.06
C ASN A 16 7.85 -5.65 -7.54
N PHE A 17 7.72 -5.81 -6.22
CA PHE A 17 6.79 -6.77 -5.63
C PHE A 17 5.34 -6.38 -5.96
N CYS A 18 4.99 -5.12 -5.72
CA CYS A 18 3.67 -4.58 -6.03
C CYS A 18 3.33 -4.70 -7.53
N ASP A 19 4.29 -4.40 -8.40
CA ASP A 19 4.15 -4.47 -9.85
C ASP A 19 3.89 -5.92 -10.31
N ARG A 20 4.66 -6.88 -9.79
CA ARG A 20 4.43 -8.31 -10.09
C ARG A 20 3.07 -8.78 -9.63
N LEU A 21 2.59 -8.36 -8.45
CA LEU A 21 1.25 -8.69 -8.00
C LEU A 21 0.19 -8.13 -8.95
N LYS A 22 0.34 -6.86 -9.36
CA LYS A 22 -0.57 -6.20 -10.29
C LYS A 22 -0.62 -6.88 -11.66
N LEU A 23 0.54 -7.27 -12.20
CA LEU A 23 0.65 -8.04 -13.44
C LEU A 23 -0.04 -9.42 -13.37
N ASN A 24 -0.23 -9.97 -12.17
CA ASN A 24 -0.97 -11.21 -11.92
C ASN A 24 -2.47 -10.96 -11.59
N GLY A 25 -2.99 -9.75 -11.83
CA GLY A 25 -4.39 -9.41 -11.60
C GLY A 25 -4.76 -9.22 -10.11
N ILE A 26 -3.77 -8.95 -9.26
CA ILE A 26 -3.97 -8.68 -7.83
C ILE A 26 -4.01 -7.16 -7.63
N ASN A 27 -5.03 -6.66 -6.94
CA ASN A 27 -5.12 -5.26 -6.56
C ASN A 27 -4.21 -5.00 -5.38
N THR A 28 -3.21 -4.15 -5.57
CA THR A 28 -2.25 -3.71 -4.54
C THR A 28 -2.71 -2.39 -3.94
N LEU A 29 -3.00 -2.38 -2.64
CA LEU A 29 -3.56 -1.22 -1.93
C LEU A 29 -2.54 -0.72 -0.92
N GLY A 30 -2.08 0.52 -1.06
CA GLY A 30 -0.98 1.06 -0.26
C GLY A 30 -1.46 1.92 0.91
N ILE A 31 -0.81 1.76 2.07
CA ILE A 31 -0.90 2.71 3.19
C ILE A 31 0.52 3.16 3.53
N GLY A 32 0.75 4.47 3.52
CA GLY A 32 2.05 5.03 3.87
C GLY A 32 1.90 6.42 4.48
N TYR A 33 3.02 7.01 4.89
CA TYR A 33 3.04 8.35 5.48
C TYR A 33 3.58 9.41 4.52
N GLU A 34 4.33 8.99 3.51
CA GLU A 34 4.88 9.85 2.48
C GLU A 34 3.72 10.42 1.63
N PRO A 35 3.73 11.74 1.31
CA PRO A 35 2.81 12.32 0.36
C PRO A 35 2.76 11.56 -0.96
N TYR A 36 1.57 11.40 -1.54
CA TYR A 36 1.40 10.60 -2.77
C TYR A 36 2.27 11.14 -3.92
N GLU A 37 2.44 12.45 -3.98
CA GLU A 37 3.19 13.19 -4.99
C GLU A 37 4.71 13.01 -4.83
N GLU A 38 5.15 12.69 -3.62
CA GLU A 38 6.55 12.40 -3.29
C GLU A 38 6.91 10.92 -3.54
N LEU A 39 5.90 10.04 -3.65
CA LEU A 39 6.13 8.66 -4.04
C LEU A 39 6.79 8.56 -5.41
N ARG A 40 7.82 7.73 -5.48
CA ARG A 40 8.44 7.29 -6.73
C ARG A 40 7.37 6.85 -7.73
N ILE A 41 7.57 7.21 -9.00
CA ILE A 41 6.58 6.95 -10.06
C ILE A 41 6.28 5.46 -10.19
N GLU A 42 7.28 4.61 -9.97
CA GLU A 42 7.17 3.16 -10.00
C GLU A 42 6.26 2.64 -8.88
N VAL A 43 6.36 3.20 -7.66
CA VAL A 43 5.48 2.86 -6.54
C VAL A 43 4.04 3.24 -6.88
N ARG A 44 3.83 4.46 -7.41
CA ARG A 44 2.50 4.91 -7.81
C ARG A 44 1.88 4.03 -8.89
N HIS A 45 2.65 3.66 -9.91
CA HIS A 45 2.19 2.78 -10.97
C HIS A 45 1.91 1.35 -10.49
N ALA A 46 2.68 0.87 -9.52
CA ALA A 46 2.54 -0.46 -8.97
C ALA A 46 1.34 -0.60 -8.01
N LEU A 47 0.77 0.51 -7.52
CA LEU A 47 -0.41 0.53 -6.65
C LEU A 47 -1.70 0.71 -7.45
N GLN A 48 -2.81 0.20 -6.92
CA GLN A 48 -4.16 0.45 -7.40
C GLN A 48 -4.79 1.66 -6.70
N ASP A 49 -4.51 1.82 -5.41
CA ASP A 49 -4.94 2.97 -4.61
C ASP A 49 -3.95 3.17 -3.45
N TYR A 50 -3.91 4.39 -2.90
CA TYR A 50 -3.00 4.77 -1.83
C TYR A 50 -3.68 5.70 -0.82
N ILE A 51 -3.55 5.38 0.46
CA ILE A 51 -3.97 6.27 1.54
C ILE A 51 -2.73 6.73 2.30
N GLN A 52 -2.51 8.03 2.28
CA GLN A 52 -1.55 8.68 3.16
C GLN A 52 -2.14 8.80 4.58
N ILE A 53 -1.38 8.38 5.59
CA ILE A 53 -1.66 8.62 7.01
C ILE A 53 -0.69 9.65 7.57
N GLN A 54 -1.13 10.45 8.53
CA GLN A 54 -0.33 11.59 9.01
C GLN A 54 0.86 11.23 9.89
N GLN A 55 0.87 10.02 10.48
CA GLN A 55 1.91 9.61 11.41
C GLN A 55 2.40 8.20 11.08
N TYR A 56 3.71 8.05 11.09
CA TYR A 56 4.37 6.75 11.01
C TYR A 56 3.90 5.86 12.17
N GLN A 57 3.59 4.60 11.87
CA GLN A 57 3.14 3.58 12.85
C GLN A 57 1.84 3.91 13.60
N SER A 58 0.99 4.81 13.11
CA SER A 58 -0.34 5.00 13.68
C SER A 58 -1.25 3.80 13.38
N TYR A 59 -1.36 2.89 14.36
CA TYR A 59 -2.21 1.69 14.25
C TYR A 59 -3.66 2.04 13.90
N ASP A 60 -4.24 3.00 14.61
CA ASP A 60 -5.64 3.41 14.41
C ASP A 60 -5.88 4.00 13.02
N ALA A 61 -4.93 4.79 12.50
CA ALA A 61 -5.03 5.36 11.16
C ALA A 61 -4.91 4.26 10.10
N ALA A 62 -3.95 3.34 10.25
CA ALA A 62 -3.78 2.21 9.36
C ALA A 62 -5.00 1.27 9.37
N LEU A 63 -5.58 1.02 10.54
CA LEU A 63 -6.78 0.20 10.71
C LEU A 63 -7.98 0.84 9.99
N ARG A 64 -8.19 2.15 10.15
CA ARG A 64 -9.26 2.88 9.44
C ARG A 64 -9.07 2.86 7.93
N ALA A 65 -7.83 3.02 7.45
CA ALA A 65 -7.51 2.94 6.03
C ALA A 65 -7.74 1.53 5.46
N ALA A 66 -7.34 0.47 6.17
CA ALA A 66 -7.60 -0.92 5.78
C ALA A 66 -9.12 -1.24 5.77
N ALA A 67 -9.87 -0.69 6.72
CA ALA A 67 -11.33 -0.81 6.75
C ALA A 67 -11.96 -0.11 5.55
N PHE A 68 -11.51 1.09 5.19
CA PHE A 68 -11.95 1.79 3.99
C PHE A 68 -11.66 0.98 2.72
N PHE A 69 -10.46 0.41 2.60
CA PHE A 69 -10.10 -0.44 1.47
C PHE A 69 -10.98 -1.70 1.39
N THR A 70 -11.28 -2.31 2.54
CA THR A 70 -12.19 -3.46 2.59
C THR A 70 -13.60 -3.08 2.11
N TYR A 71 -14.09 -1.90 2.51
CA TYR A 71 -15.38 -1.37 2.07
C TYR A 71 -15.39 -1.07 0.56
N ARG A 72 -14.33 -0.46 0.03
CA ARG A 72 -14.27 0.01 -1.36
C ARG A 72 -13.94 -1.09 -2.38
N TYR A 73 -13.01 -1.98 -2.05
CA TYR A 73 -12.47 -2.98 -2.97
C TYR A 73 -12.89 -4.42 -2.62
N GLY A 74 -13.57 -4.60 -1.48
CA GLY A 74 -13.91 -5.91 -0.93
C GLY A 74 -12.80 -6.47 -0.05
N ARG A 75 -13.00 -7.72 0.42
CA ARG A 75 -12.12 -8.41 1.37
C ARG A 75 -10.63 -8.29 1.00
N LEU A 76 -9.80 -7.93 1.99
CA LEU A 76 -8.35 -8.08 1.91
C LEU A 76 -7.97 -9.56 2.07
N ASN A 77 -7.14 -10.06 1.16
CA ASN A 77 -6.75 -11.47 1.08
C ASN A 77 -5.35 -11.74 1.60
N GLY A 78 -4.54 -10.68 1.71
CA GLY A 78 -3.20 -10.74 2.28
C GLY A 78 -2.73 -9.34 2.62
N MET A 79 -1.67 -9.29 3.41
CA MET A 79 -0.98 -8.05 3.74
C MET A 79 0.52 -8.30 3.78
N GLU A 80 1.30 -7.31 3.37
CA GLU A 80 2.74 -7.26 3.59
C GLU A 80 3.08 -5.90 4.20
N SER A 81 4.07 -5.88 5.08
CA SER A 81 4.58 -4.66 5.68
C SER A 81 6.04 -4.52 5.35
N PHE A 82 6.39 -3.41 4.73
CA PHE A 82 7.77 -3.04 4.60
C PHE A 82 8.15 -2.11 5.75
N GLN A 83 9.28 -2.40 6.39
CA GLN A 83 9.81 -1.56 7.45
C GLN A 83 11.03 -0.83 6.93
N GLU A 84 11.20 0.39 7.43
CA GLU A 84 12.48 1.08 7.41
C GLU A 84 13.32 0.44 8.51
N GLY A 85 14.50 -0.07 8.16
CA GLY A 85 15.43 -0.69 9.12
C GLY A 85 16.16 0.35 9.94
#